data_AF-A0A396S4I1-F1
#
_entry.id   AF-A0A396S4I1-F1
#
_cell.length_a   1.000
_cell.length_b   1.000
_cell.length_c   1.000
_cell.angle_alpha   90.00
_cell.angle_beta   90.00
_cell.angle_gamma   90.00
#
_symmetry.space_group_name_H-M   'P 1'
#
loop_
_entity.id
_entity.type
_entity.pdbx_description
1 polymer ?
#
loop_
_entity_poly.entity_id
_entity_poly.type
_entity_poly.pdbx_seq_one_letter_code
_entity_poly.pdbx_strand_id
1 'polypeptide(L)'
;MALAFLAYIAVMSIVLCAFMYIDKSRAKKHEWRISEKSLFTLAILGGACGGVLGMYLFRHKTKHNSFAFGFPIIAAIQIFIVVRFFTIF
;
A
#
# COMPACT_ATOMS: atom_id res chain seq x y z
N MET A 1 -23.40 -1.40 -2.00
CA MET A 1 -22.48 -0.97 -0.93
C MET A 1 -21.15 -1.72 -0.97
N ALA A 2 -21.14 -3.05 -0.85
CA ALA A 2 -19.92 -3.86 -0.86
C ALA A 2 -19.04 -3.71 -2.13
N LEU A 3 -19.66 -3.65 -3.33
CA LEU A 3 -18.92 -3.48 -4.59
C LEU A 3 -18.18 -2.14 -4.66
N ALA A 4 -18.80 -1.05 -4.20
CA ALA A 4 -18.18 0.27 -4.18
C ALA A 4 -16.99 0.31 -3.22
N PHE A 5 -17.09 -0.39 -2.08
CA PHE A 5 -16.00 -0.52 -1.12
C PHE A 5 -14.81 -1.31 -1.68
N LEU A 6 -15.06 -2.43 -2.35
CA LEU A 6 -14.01 -3.19 -3.05
C LEU A 6 -13.34 -2.36 -4.16
N ALA A 7 -14.14 -1.65 -4.95
CA ALA A 7 -13.62 -0.76 -5.99
C ALA A 7 -12.72 0.34 -5.40
N TYR A 8 -13.13 0.94 -4.27
CA TYR A 8 -12.32 1.93 -3.56
C TYR A 8 -10.96 1.35 -3.11
N ILE A 9 -10.94 0.17 -2.47
CA ILE A 9 -9.69 -0.50 -2.05
C ILE A 9 -8.81 -0.84 -3.26
N ALA A 10 -9.41 -1.30 -4.35
CA ALA A 10 -8.68 -1.61 -5.59
C ALA A 10 -8.00 -0.36 -6.17
N VAL A 11 -8.73 0.77 -6.25
CA VAL A 11 -8.17 2.05 -6.72
C VAL A 11 -7.04 2.51 -5.81
N MET A 12 -7.24 2.49 -4.49
CA MET A 12 -6.20 2.89 -3.53
C MET A 12 -4.95 2.00 -3.61
N SER A 13 -5.14 0.71 -3.87
CA SER A 13 -4.04 -0.24 -4.08
C SER A 13 -3.24 0.09 -5.35
N ILE A 14 -3.92 0.40 -6.46
CA ILE A 14 -3.26 0.81 -7.70
C ILE A 14 -2.48 2.12 -7.50
N VAL A 15 -3.09 3.11 -6.84
CA VAL A 15 -2.46 4.40 -6.53
C VAL A 15 -1.20 4.19 -5.70
N LEU A 16 -1.26 3.42 -4.61
CA LEU A 16 -0.08 3.20 -3.77
C LEU A 16 1.03 2.43 -4.50
N CYS A 17 0.67 1.44 -5.32
CA CYS A 17 1.62 0.72 -6.16
C CYS A 17 2.33 1.68 -7.15
N ALA A 18 1.57 2.58 -7.79
CA ALA A 18 2.13 3.59 -8.69
C ALA A 18 3.06 4.57 -7.95
N PHE A 19 2.70 5.00 -6.75
CA PHE A 19 3.57 5.85 -5.92
C PHE A 19 4.89 5.16 -5.57
N MET A 20 4.88 3.86 -5.27
CA MET A 20 6.11 3.09 -5.04
C MET A 20 6.97 2.97 -6.31
N TYR A 21 6.35 2.80 -7.47
CA TYR A 21 7.07 2.82 -8.74
C TYR A 21 7.72 4.18 -9.00
N ILE A 22 6.97 5.27 -8.79
CA ILE A 22 7.47 6.64 -8.95
C ILE A 22 8.62 6.89 -7.99
N ASP A 23 8.53 6.48 -6.72
CA ASP A 23 9.63 6.64 -5.77
C ASP A 23 10.90 5.93 -6.24
N LYS A 24 10.77 4.70 -6.75
CA LYS A 24 11.90 3.96 -7.34
C LYS A 24 12.46 4.65 -8.59
N SER A 25 11.61 5.24 -9.43
CA SER A 25 12.03 5.99 -10.61
C SER A 25 12.80 7.26 -10.21
N ARG A 26 12.27 8.05 -9.26
CA ARG A 26 12.93 9.25 -8.71
C ARG A 26 14.27 8.92 -8.06
N ALA A 27 14.34 7.78 -7.35
CA ALA A 27 15.60 7.28 -6.80
C ALA A 27 16.68 7.04 -7.87
N LYS A 28 16.30 6.57 -9.07
CA LYS A 28 17.24 6.38 -10.19
C LYS A 28 17.63 7.70 -10.85
N LYS A 29 16.73 8.69 -10.86
CA LYS A 29 16.96 10.02 -11.43
C LYS A 29 17.65 11.00 -10.47
N HIS A 30 17.99 10.57 -9.25
CA HIS A 30 18.51 11.42 -8.17
C HIS A 30 17.58 12.60 -7.83
N GLU A 31 16.28 12.41 -8.00
CA GLU A 31 15.25 13.37 -7.61
C GLU A 31 14.79 13.17 -6.17
N TRP A 32 14.03 14.13 -5.65
CA TRP A 32 13.48 14.08 -4.29
C TRP A 32 12.53 12.88 -4.12
N ARG A 33 12.85 12.03 -3.12
CA ARG A 33 12.08 10.82 -2.79
C ARG A 33 10.80 11.15 -2.04
N ILE A 34 9.76 10.36 -2.27
CA ILE A 34 8.49 10.45 -1.58
C ILE A 34 8.70 10.08 -0.11
N SER A 35 8.10 10.87 0.79
CA SER A 35 8.22 10.62 2.23
C SER A 35 7.59 9.28 2.59
N GLU A 36 8.24 8.53 3.48
CA GLU A 36 7.72 7.24 3.95
C GLU A 36 6.35 7.39 4.59
N LYS A 37 6.14 8.49 5.32
CA LYS A 37 4.85 8.82 5.94
C LYS A 37 3.71 8.85 4.93
N SER A 38 3.91 9.47 3.76
CA SER A 38 2.89 9.53 2.70
C SER A 38 2.52 8.14 2.17
N LEU A 39 3.50 7.25 2.00
CA LEU A 39 3.26 5.87 1.57
C LEU A 39 2.49 5.08 2.64
N PHE A 40 2.83 5.28 3.91
CA PHE A 40 2.11 4.69 5.03
C PHE A 40 0.68 5.21 5.17
N THR A 41 0.45 6.51 4.99
CA THR A 41 -0.90 7.09 5.01
C THR A 41 -1.77 6.51 3.90
N LEU A 42 -1.24 6.38 2.68
CA LEU A 42 -1.95 5.73 1.56
C LEU A 42 -2.24 4.24 1.85
N ALA A 43 -1.32 3.54 2.53
CA ALA A 43 -1.55 2.15 2.95
C ALA A 43 -2.74 2.06 3.91
N ILE A 44 -2.77 2.93 4.93
CA ILE A 44 -3.83 2.98 5.94
C ILE A 44 -5.19 3.33 5.30
N LEU A 45 -5.21 4.24 4.32
CA LEU A 45 -6.43 4.69 3.64
C LEU A 45 -7.10 3.66 2.73
N GLY A 46 -6.46 2.52 2.45
CA GLY A 46 -7.02 1.48 1.58
C GLY A 46 -6.01 0.82 0.64
N GLY A 47 -4.78 1.31 0.60
CA GLY A 47 -3.78 0.89 -0.39
C GLY A 47 -2.85 -0.24 0.05
N ALA A 48 -3.01 -0.80 1.25
CA ALA A 48 -1.98 -1.65 1.85
C ALA A 48 -1.64 -2.88 0.99
N CYS A 49 -2.65 -3.52 0.38
CA CYS A 49 -2.44 -4.63 -0.55
C CYS A 49 -1.58 -4.22 -1.76
N GLY A 50 -1.90 -3.08 -2.38
CA GLY A 50 -1.11 -2.52 -3.47
C GLY A 50 0.29 -2.08 -3.05
N GLY A 51 0.46 -1.63 -1.82
CA GLY A 51 1.76 -1.31 -1.23
C GLY A 51 2.64 -2.54 -1.01
N VAL A 52 2.09 -3.62 -0.47
CA VAL A 52 2.81 -4.89 -0.35
C VAL A 52 3.22 -5.41 -1.73
N LEU A 53 2.29 -5.41 -2.70
CA LEU A 53 2.58 -5.77 -4.09
C LEU A 53 3.69 -4.89 -4.70
N GLY A 54 3.59 -3.57 -4.56
CA GLY A 54 4.58 -2.62 -5.04
C GLY A 54 5.96 -2.84 -4.41
N MET A 55 6.02 -3.14 -3.12
CA MET A 55 7.27 -3.47 -2.42
C MET A 55 7.96 -4.68 -3.05
N TYR A 56 7.24 -5.78 -3.28
CA TYR A 56 7.82 -7.00 -3.85
C TYR A 56 8.14 -6.84 -5.35
N LEU A 57 7.23 -6.27 -6.14
CA LEU A 57 7.41 -6.04 -7.58
C LEU A 57 8.61 -5.14 -7.87
N PHE A 58 8.72 -4.04 -7.13
CA PHE A 58 9.79 -3.08 -7.33
C PHE A 58 11.00 -3.35 -6.44
N ARG A 59 11.00 -4.42 -5.62
CA ARG A 59 12.03 -4.69 -4.61
C ARG A 59 12.37 -3.43 -3.80
N HIS A 60 11.35 -2.63 -3.53
CA HIS A 60 11.49 -1.31 -2.97
C HIS A 60 11.53 -1.42 -1.46
N LYS A 61 12.69 -1.08 -0.86
CA LYS A 61 12.89 -1.07 0.61
C LYS A 61 12.41 -2.33 1.35
N THR A 62 12.56 -3.51 0.73
CA THR A 62 12.19 -4.80 1.34
C THR A 62 13.03 -5.17 2.56
N LYS A 63 14.24 -4.60 2.71
CA LYS A 63 15.11 -4.78 3.88
C LYS A 63 14.94 -3.67 4.94
N HIS A 64 14.13 -2.65 4.70
CA HIS A 64 13.93 -1.58 5.67
C HIS A 64 12.89 -2.05 6.69
N ASN A 65 13.27 -2.22 7.95
CA ASN A 65 12.40 -2.82 8.99
C ASN A 65 11.02 -2.16 9.04
N SER A 66 10.94 -0.83 8.92
CA SER A 66 9.67 -0.12 8.89
C SER A 66 8.75 -0.60 7.77
N PHE A 67 9.27 -0.83 6.56
CA PHE A 67 8.49 -1.29 5.42
C PHE A 67 8.22 -2.80 5.49
N ALA A 68 9.24 -3.58 5.85
CA ALA A 68 9.17 -5.03 5.93
C ALA A 68 8.11 -5.51 6.94
N PHE A 69 7.95 -4.82 8.06
CA PHE A 69 6.92 -5.15 9.05
C PHE A 69 5.66 -4.27 8.92
N GLY A 70 5.82 -2.98 8.64
CA GLY A 70 4.70 -2.04 8.64
C GLY A 70 3.65 -2.34 7.56
N PHE A 71 4.08 -2.58 6.31
CA PHE A 71 3.14 -2.85 5.22
C PHE A 71 2.35 -4.16 5.41
N PRO A 72 2.99 -5.30 5.76
CA PRO A 72 2.26 -6.54 6.06
C PRO A 72 1.31 -6.43 7.25
N ILE A 73 1.71 -5.72 8.32
CA ILE A 73 0.84 -5.52 9.50
C ILE A 73 -0.40 -4.71 9.10
N ILE A 74 -0.23 -3.60 8.39
CA ILE A 74 -1.36 -2.77 7.94
C ILE A 74 -2.25 -3.56 6.98
N ALA A 75 -1.66 -4.32 6.05
CA ALA A 75 -2.42 -5.18 5.14
C ALA A 75 -3.24 -6.24 5.90
N ALA A 76 -2.66 -6.88 6.93
CA ALA A 76 -3.38 -7.85 7.76
C ALA A 76 -4.57 -7.22 8.50
N ILE A 77 -4.39 -6.02 9.08
CA ILE A 77 -5.46 -5.26 9.72
C ILE A 77 -6.56 -4.92 8.70
N GLN A 78 -6.17 -4.48 7.50
CA GLN A 78 -7.11 -4.11 6.45
C GLN A 78 -7.93 -5.31 5.96
N ILE A 79 -7.28 -6.46 5.74
CA ILE A 79 -7.95 -7.72 5.39
C ILE A 79 -8.94 -8.12 6.48
N PHE A 80 -8.55 -8.03 7.75
CA PHE A 80 -9.44 -8.32 8.87
C PHE A 80 -10.68 -7.43 8.86
N ILE A 81 -10.52 -6.11 8.67
CA ILE A 81 -11.63 -5.16 8.58
C ILE A 81 -12.54 -5.50 7.39
N VAL A 82 -11.97 -5.78 6.22
CA VAL A 82 -12.72 -6.14 5.02
C VAL A 82 -13.55 -7.41 5.26
N VAL A 83 -12.94 -8.47 5.80
CA VAL A 83 -13.62 -9.74 6.09
C VAL A 83 -14.75 -9.55 7.10
N ARG A 84 -14.51 -8.80 8.18
CA ARG A 84 -15.55 -8.48 9.18
C ARG A 84 -16.69 -7.68 8.57
N PHE A 85 -16.40 -6.70 7.72
CA PHE A 85 -17.41 -5.92 7.03
C PHE A 85 -18.29 -6.79 6.13
N PHE A 86 -17.70 -7.71 5.36
CA PHE A 86 -18.42 -8.65 4.49
C PHE A 86 -19.19 -9.75 5.25
N THR A 87 -18.85 -10.03 6.51
CA THR A 87 -19.56 -11.03 7.33
C THR A 87 -20.76 -10.43 8.06
N ILE A 88 -20.74 -9.12 8.30
CA ILE A 88 -21.78 -8.39 9.04
C ILE A 88 -22.89 -7.88 8.11
N PHE A 89 -22.58 -7.65 6.83
CA PHE A 89 -23.51 -7.25 5.77
C PHE A 89 -23.90 -8.44 4.88
#